data_AF-W4QE92-F1
#
_entry.id   AF-W4QE92-F1
#
_cell.length_a   1.000
_cell.length_b   1.000
_cell.length_c   1.000
_cell.angle_alpha   90.00
_cell.angle_beta   90.00
_cell.angle_gamma   90.00
#
_symmetry.space_group_name_H-M   'P 1'
#
loop_
_entity.id
_entity.type
_entity.pdbx_description
1 polymer ?
#
loop_
_entity_poly.entity_id
_entity_poly.type
_entity_poly.pdbx_seq_one_letter_code
_entity_poly.pdbx_strand_id
1 'polypeptide(L)'
;MDMTKRVQQFFKAYVNEGLEKMEDPVIMVKQYMRDVKAEMKRMTQLIEKKQELSEMLRMDAEQLKETIAKREKQAKIALENGDEELAKRLLSNKHDAYEQQNRYNALFERNEEQLVEQKAELEQLLLKYQKLKERKLDLLLRTEAVESKRHVEQLEKQGIRRSQIQEDPFERWEERITEMERHQGKTHKHETLQVNQLVMDELEQLKAELNEKKM
;
A
#
# COMPACT_ATOMS: atom_id res chain seq x y z
N MET A 1 14.67 -11.01 6.25
CA MET A 1 15.54 -11.44 5.13
C MET A 1 15.18 -10.60 3.92
N ASP A 2 16.15 -9.87 3.36
CA ASP A 2 15.92 -8.84 2.35
C ASP A 2 15.32 -9.39 1.05
N MET A 3 14.09 -8.98 0.79
CA MET A 3 13.37 -9.28 -0.45
C MET A 3 14.10 -8.74 -1.69
N THR A 4 14.86 -7.65 -1.53
CA THR A 4 15.73 -7.05 -2.56
C THR A 4 16.95 -7.91 -2.91
N LYS A 5 17.56 -8.56 -1.92
CA LYS A 5 18.70 -9.49 -2.14
C LYS A 5 18.27 -10.73 -2.92
N ARG A 6 17.06 -11.23 -2.65
CA ARG A 6 16.45 -12.30 -3.45
C ARG A 6 16.33 -11.89 -4.92
N VAL A 7 15.73 -10.75 -5.21
CA VAL A 7 15.58 -10.23 -6.59
C VAL A 7 16.93 -10.15 -7.31
N GLN A 8 17.96 -9.58 -6.69
CA GLN A 8 19.30 -9.46 -7.30
C GLN A 8 20.01 -10.80 -7.49
N GLN A 9 19.92 -11.71 -6.51
CA GLN A 9 20.45 -13.07 -6.64
C GLN A 9 19.77 -13.83 -7.79
N PHE A 10 18.47 -13.62 -8.01
CA PHE A 10 17.72 -14.25 -9.11
C PHE A 10 18.09 -13.72 -10.50
N PHE A 11 18.31 -12.41 -10.65
CA PHE A 11 18.79 -11.84 -11.92
C PHE A 11 20.17 -12.39 -12.34
N LYS A 12 21.06 -12.59 -11.36
CA LYS A 12 22.40 -13.13 -11.58
C LYS A 12 22.38 -14.61 -12.00
N ALA A 13 21.43 -15.39 -11.47
CA ALA A 13 21.24 -16.80 -11.84
C ALA A 13 20.70 -16.96 -13.28
N TYR A 14 19.80 -16.08 -13.72
CA TYR A 14 19.23 -16.12 -15.08
C TYR A 14 20.24 -15.84 -16.20
N VAL A 15 21.21 -14.96 -15.97
CA VAL A 15 22.22 -14.60 -16.98
C VAL A 15 23.31 -15.67 -17.11
N ASN A 16 23.59 -16.41 -16.04
CA ASN A 16 24.75 -17.31 -15.99
C ASN A 16 24.45 -18.80 -16.18
N GLU A 17 23.24 -19.28 -15.91
CA GLU A 17 22.96 -20.73 -15.89
C GLU A 17 21.72 -21.09 -16.72
N GLY A 18 21.97 -21.76 -17.84
CA GLY A 18 20.93 -22.36 -18.66
C GLY A 18 20.21 -23.47 -17.89
N LEU A 19 18.87 -23.34 -17.85
CA LEU A 19 17.83 -24.38 -17.74
C LEU A 19 18.17 -25.66 -16.96
N GLU A 20 17.45 -25.90 -15.85
CA GLU A 20 16.75 -27.20 -15.66
C GLU A 20 15.80 -27.32 -14.45
N LYS A 21 15.63 -26.33 -13.55
CA LYS A 21 14.88 -26.61 -12.30
C LYS A 21 13.96 -25.56 -11.66
N MET A 22 13.52 -24.50 -12.34
CA MET A 22 12.49 -23.61 -11.77
C MET A 22 11.34 -23.35 -12.73
N GLU A 23 10.15 -23.75 -12.28
CA GLU A 23 8.85 -23.63 -12.95
C GLU A 23 8.58 -22.19 -13.41
N ASP A 24 8.34 -22.01 -14.71
CA ASP A 24 7.75 -20.86 -15.42
C ASP A 24 7.97 -19.44 -14.79
N PRO A 25 8.70 -18.53 -15.46
CA PRO A 25 8.92 -17.15 -14.98
C PRO A 25 7.62 -16.38 -14.70
N VAL A 26 6.51 -16.73 -15.35
CA VAL A 26 5.19 -16.15 -15.09
C VAL A 26 4.66 -16.56 -13.70
N ILE A 27 4.88 -17.81 -13.29
CA ILE A 27 4.48 -18.31 -11.96
C ILE A 27 5.27 -17.59 -10.87
N MET A 28 6.56 -17.38 -11.07
CA MET A 28 7.42 -16.66 -10.13
C MET A 28 7.02 -15.20 -9.94
N VAL A 29 6.70 -14.47 -11.02
CA VAL A 29 6.19 -13.09 -10.91
C VAL A 29 4.83 -13.06 -10.22
N LYS A 30 3.94 -14.03 -10.50
CA LYS A 30 2.65 -14.15 -9.79
C LYS A 30 2.86 -14.36 -8.29
N GLN A 31 3.80 -15.22 -7.89
CA GLN A 31 4.10 -15.43 -6.47
C GLN A 31 4.64 -14.16 -5.82
N TYR A 32 5.52 -13.45 -6.52
CA TYR A 32 6.06 -12.20 -6.01
C TYR A 32 5.00 -11.09 -5.85
N MET A 33 4.06 -11.00 -6.81
CA MET A 33 2.90 -10.12 -6.68
C MET A 33 2.05 -10.47 -5.45
N ARG A 34 1.90 -11.76 -5.12
CA ARG A 34 1.18 -12.18 -3.89
C ARG A 34 1.92 -11.71 -2.63
N ASP A 35 3.24 -11.86 -2.59
CA ASP A 35 4.05 -11.45 -1.44
C ASP A 35 3.99 -9.92 -1.24
N VAL A 36 4.11 -9.14 -2.32
CA VAL A 36 3.98 -7.66 -2.26
C VAL A 36 2.57 -7.27 -1.80
N LYS A 37 1.51 -7.93 -2.30
CA LYS A 37 0.13 -7.67 -1.86
C LYS A 37 -0.08 -8.02 -0.39
N ALA A 38 0.52 -9.10 0.11
CA ALA A 38 0.47 -9.47 1.52
C ALA A 38 1.17 -8.43 2.40
N GLU A 39 2.31 -7.91 1.95
CA GLU A 39 3.04 -6.87 2.68
C GLU A 39 2.29 -5.53 2.69
N MET A 40 1.71 -5.14 1.55
CA MET A 40 0.83 -3.96 1.48
C MET A 40 -0.32 -4.07 2.49
N LYS A 41 -1.00 -5.23 2.55
CA LYS A 41 -2.09 -5.45 3.52
C LYS A 41 -1.64 -5.29 4.98
N ARG A 42 -0.47 -5.84 5.32
CA ARG A 42 0.10 -5.69 6.68
C ARG A 42 0.41 -4.23 6.99
N MET A 43 1.00 -3.52 6.03
CA MET A 43 1.34 -2.12 6.19
C MET A 43 0.10 -1.23 6.35
N THR A 44 -0.95 -1.48 5.57
CA THR A 44 -2.24 -0.80 5.73
C THR A 44 -2.82 -1.00 7.13
N GLN A 45 -2.86 -2.24 7.63
CA GLN A 45 -3.33 -2.53 9.00
C GLN A 45 -2.49 -1.85 10.08
N LEU A 46 -1.18 -1.72 9.86
CA LEU A 46 -0.28 -1.03 10.78
C LEU A 46 -0.54 0.48 10.78
N ILE A 47 -0.74 1.07 9.60
CA ILE A 47 -1.11 2.48 9.43
C ILE A 47 -2.45 2.75 10.13
N GLU A 48 -3.48 1.92 9.92
CA GLU A 48 -4.79 2.06 10.57
C GLU A 48 -4.65 2.11 12.10
N LYS A 49 -3.94 1.14 12.70
CA LYS A 49 -3.70 1.11 14.15
C LYS A 49 -2.98 2.35 14.67
N LYS A 50 -2.03 2.87 13.90
CA LYS A 50 -1.31 4.09 14.28
C LYS A 50 -2.19 5.33 14.17
N GLN A 51 -3.06 5.38 13.17
CA GLN A 51 -4.07 6.46 13.05
C GLN A 51 -5.05 6.43 14.23
N GLU A 52 -5.54 5.25 14.63
CA GLU A 52 -6.39 5.11 15.82
C GLU A 52 -5.66 5.58 17.09
N LEU A 53 -4.38 5.22 17.24
CA LEU A 53 -3.56 5.69 18.36
C LEU A 53 -3.36 7.21 18.33
N SER A 54 -3.16 7.79 17.14
CA SER A 54 -3.03 9.24 16.93
C SER A 54 -4.31 9.97 17.35
N GLU A 55 -5.49 9.46 16.95
CA GLU A 55 -6.79 10.00 17.36
C GLU A 55 -6.98 9.93 18.88
N MET A 56 -6.67 8.77 19.49
CA MET A 56 -6.74 8.60 20.95
C MET A 56 -5.87 9.61 21.69
N LEU A 57 -4.59 9.73 21.32
CA LEU A 57 -3.65 10.66 21.96
C LEU A 57 -4.14 12.11 21.85
N ARG A 58 -4.70 12.49 20.69
CA ARG A 58 -5.27 13.81 20.48
C ARG A 58 -6.50 14.06 21.36
N MET A 59 -7.39 13.08 21.46
CA MET A 59 -8.59 13.19 22.31
C MET A 59 -8.21 13.31 23.79
N ASP A 60 -7.28 12.48 24.26
CA ASP A 60 -6.81 12.52 25.65
C ASP A 60 -6.10 13.85 25.99
N ALA A 61 -5.31 14.39 25.05
CA ALA A 61 -4.66 15.70 25.21
C ALA A 61 -5.68 16.85 25.30
N GLU A 62 -6.77 16.80 24.54
CA GLU A 62 -7.83 17.81 24.61
C GLU A 62 -8.65 17.69 25.92
N GLN A 63 -8.91 16.47 26.40
CA GLN A 63 -9.55 16.27 27.71
C GLN A 63 -8.69 16.82 28.87
N LEU A 64 -7.37 16.65 28.80
CA LEU A 64 -6.45 17.22 29.77
C LEU A 64 -6.45 18.76 29.71
N LYS A 65 -6.53 19.34 28.51
CA LYS A 65 -6.68 20.78 28.31
C LYS A 65 -7.90 21.35 29.02
N GLU A 66 -9.05 20.68 28.90
CA GLU A 66 -10.26 21.07 29.62
C GLU A 66 -10.06 20.96 31.13
N THR A 67 -9.41 19.89 31.59
CA THR A 67 -9.11 19.67 33.01
C THR A 67 -8.21 20.79 33.55
N ILE A 68 -7.17 21.19 32.83
CA ILE A 68 -6.28 22.29 33.16
C ILE A 68 -7.08 23.59 33.30
N ALA A 69 -7.95 23.90 32.34
CA ALA A 69 -8.81 25.09 32.39
C ALA A 69 -9.79 25.07 33.57
N LYS A 70 -10.38 23.90 33.89
CA LYS A 70 -11.25 23.72 35.06
C LYS A 70 -10.50 23.93 36.37
N ARG A 71 -9.30 23.35 36.53
CA ARG A 71 -8.47 23.52 37.73
C ARG A 71 -8.02 24.96 37.92
N GLU A 72 -7.70 25.66 36.84
CA GLU A 72 -7.38 27.09 36.90
C GLU A 72 -8.55 27.92 37.41
N LYS A 73 -9.76 27.72 36.89
CA LYS A 73 -10.97 28.41 37.36
C LYS A 73 -11.23 28.13 38.84
N GLN A 74 -11.12 26.87 39.25
CA GLN A 74 -11.30 26.48 40.66
C GLN A 74 -10.25 27.12 41.58
N ALA A 75 -8.99 27.20 41.14
CA ALA A 75 -7.93 27.84 41.92
C ALA A 75 -8.20 29.34 42.11
N LYS A 76 -8.69 30.05 41.08
CA LYS A 76 -9.08 31.46 41.18
C LYS A 76 -10.19 31.67 42.20
N ILE A 77 -11.24 30.85 42.16
CA ILE A 77 -12.35 30.92 43.12
C ILE A 77 -11.87 30.63 44.55
N ALA A 78 -10.97 29.65 44.73
CA ALA A 78 -10.41 29.35 46.05
C ALA A 78 -9.62 30.54 46.63
N LEU A 79 -8.84 31.22 45.80
CA LEU A 79 -8.12 32.44 46.19
C LEU A 79 -9.07 33.59 46.54
N GLU A 80 -10.13 33.81 45.76
CA GLU A 80 -11.15 34.83 46.04
C GLU A 80 -11.84 34.60 47.39
N ASN A 81 -12.01 33.33 47.78
CA ASN A 81 -12.56 32.93 49.07
C ASN A 81 -11.52 32.90 50.21
N GLY A 82 -10.25 33.22 49.95
CA GLY A 82 -9.17 33.22 50.93
C GLY A 82 -8.61 31.83 51.31
N ASP A 83 -8.98 30.78 50.59
CA ASP A 83 -8.46 29.42 50.82
C ASP A 83 -7.22 29.15 49.95
N GLU A 84 -6.08 29.69 50.41
CA GLU A 84 -4.80 29.55 49.73
C GLU A 84 -4.30 28.10 49.64
N GLU A 85 -4.58 27.26 50.65
CA GLU A 85 -4.15 25.86 50.66
C GLU A 85 -4.92 25.01 49.66
N LEU A 86 -6.22 25.28 49.46
CA LEU A 86 -6.97 24.68 48.36
C LEU A 86 -6.46 25.16 46.99
N ALA A 87 -6.18 26.45 46.85
CA ALA A 87 -5.66 27.02 45.61
C ALA A 87 -4.31 26.39 45.20
N LYS A 88 -3.36 26.24 46.14
CA LYS A 88 -2.07 25.58 45.88
C LYS A 88 -2.25 24.14 45.40
N ARG A 89 -3.12 23.36 46.05
CA ARG A 89 -3.43 21.98 45.65
C ARG A 89 -4.02 21.90 44.24
N LEU A 90 -4.94 22.80 43.90
CA LEU A 90 -5.54 22.86 42.56
C LEU A 90 -4.53 23.25 41.48
N LEU A 91 -3.60 24.16 41.79
CA LEU A 91 -2.52 24.53 40.90
C LEU A 91 -1.49 23.41 40.70
N SER A 92 -1.19 22.62 41.75
CA SER A 92 -0.39 21.40 41.61
C SER A 92 -1.05 20.41 40.66
N ASN A 93 -2.34 20.11 40.87
CA ASN A 93 -3.09 19.21 39.98
C ASN A 93 -3.16 19.74 38.53
N LYS A 94 -3.23 21.07 38.35
CA LYS A 94 -3.16 21.70 37.02
C LYS A 94 -1.80 21.44 36.37
N HIS A 95 -0.72 21.57 37.13
CA HIS A 95 0.63 21.34 36.65
C HIS A 95 0.83 19.89 36.21
N ASP A 96 0.41 18.92 37.02
CA ASP A 96 0.50 17.50 36.68
C ASP A 96 -0.28 17.17 35.39
N ALA A 97 -1.48 17.72 35.25
CA ALA A 97 -2.28 17.57 34.03
C ALA A 97 -1.62 18.20 32.79
N TYR A 98 -0.91 19.32 32.98
CA TYR A 98 -0.16 19.99 31.91
C TYR A 98 1.06 19.19 31.47
N GLU A 99 1.83 18.62 32.40
CA GLU A 99 2.94 17.72 32.05
C GLU A 99 2.44 16.48 31.28
N GLN A 100 1.33 15.91 31.74
CA GLN A 100 0.69 14.78 31.09
C GLN A 100 0.23 15.13 29.67
N GLN A 101 -0.39 16.31 29.48
CA GLN A 101 -0.81 16.80 28.17
C GLN A 101 0.39 16.95 27.22
N ASN A 102 1.48 17.57 27.69
CA ASN A 102 2.70 17.74 26.90
C ASN A 102 3.29 16.38 26.48
N ARG A 103 3.27 15.39 27.38
CA ARG A 103 3.72 14.03 27.05
C ARG A 103 2.87 13.40 25.94
N TYR A 104 1.55 13.55 25.99
CA TYR A 104 0.66 13.03 24.93
C TYR A 104 0.86 13.75 23.61
N ASN A 105 1.04 15.07 23.61
CA ASN A 105 1.35 15.83 22.40
C ASN A 105 2.67 15.36 21.77
N ALA A 106 3.73 15.16 22.56
CA ALA A 106 5.00 14.66 22.04
C ALA A 106 4.90 13.23 21.47
N LEU A 107 4.11 12.37 22.11
CA LEU A 107 3.83 11.02 21.59
C LEU A 107 3.02 11.06 20.29
N PHE A 108 2.06 11.99 20.20
CA PHE A 108 1.26 12.23 18.99
C PHE A 108 2.15 12.66 17.83
N GLU A 109 2.99 13.69 18.02
CA GLU A 109 3.91 14.18 16.99
C GLU A 109 4.83 13.08 16.48
N ARG A 110 5.42 12.30 17.40
CA ARG A 110 6.26 11.15 17.03
C ARG A 110 5.50 10.08 16.26
N ASN A 111 4.23 9.83 16.59
CA ASN A 111 3.40 8.89 15.84
C ASN A 111 3.11 9.41 14.43
N GLU A 112 2.74 10.68 14.29
CA GLU A 112 2.49 11.32 13.00
C GLU A 112 3.72 11.26 12.07
N GLU A 113 4.93 11.51 12.59
CA GLU A 113 6.17 11.35 11.83
C GLU A 113 6.33 9.93 11.28
N GLN A 114 6.09 8.92 12.12
CA GLN A 114 6.17 7.53 11.69
C GLN A 114 5.06 7.14 10.71
N LEU A 115 3.87 7.74 10.83
CA LEU A 115 2.77 7.52 9.90
C LEU A 115 3.12 8.02 8.50
N VAL A 116 3.81 9.16 8.40
CA VAL A 116 4.29 9.70 7.11
C VAL A 116 5.28 8.73 6.47
N GLU A 117 6.26 8.23 7.24
CA GLU A 117 7.24 7.26 6.74
C GLU A 117 6.56 5.98 6.23
N GLN A 118 5.59 5.45 6.99
CA GLN A 118 4.90 4.23 6.62
C GLN A 118 3.99 4.38 5.40
N LYS A 119 3.34 5.54 5.24
CA LYS A 119 2.57 5.85 4.03
C LYS A 119 3.46 5.91 2.80
N ALA A 120 4.63 6.54 2.91
CA ALA A 120 5.61 6.58 1.83
C ALA A 120 6.12 5.17 1.45
N GLU A 121 6.37 4.29 2.43
CA GLU A 121 6.74 2.90 2.16
C GLU A 121 5.61 2.12 1.47
N LEU A 122 4.35 2.35 1.86
CA LEU A 122 3.18 1.75 1.19
C LEU A 122 3.07 2.21 -0.28
N GLU A 123 3.32 3.49 -0.55
CA GLU A 123 3.38 4.02 -1.93
C GLU A 123 4.49 3.36 -2.75
N GLN A 124 5.65 3.11 -2.17
CA GLN A 124 6.73 2.37 -2.84
C GLN A 124 6.32 0.92 -3.16
N LEU A 125 5.61 0.25 -2.26
CA LEU A 125 5.08 -1.09 -2.51
C LEU A 125 4.04 -1.10 -3.64
N LEU A 126 3.19 -0.07 -3.71
CA LEU A 126 2.23 0.13 -4.82
C LEU A 126 2.94 0.28 -6.16
N LEU A 127 3.94 1.16 -6.25
CA LEU A 127 4.75 1.35 -7.46
C LEU A 127 5.46 0.05 -7.88
N LYS A 128 5.97 -0.70 -6.90
CA LYS A 128 6.60 -1.99 -7.15
C LYS A 128 5.60 -3.00 -7.70
N TYR A 129 4.40 -3.06 -7.14
CA TYR A 129 3.33 -3.94 -7.61
C TYR A 129 2.93 -3.63 -9.05
N GLN A 130 2.85 -2.35 -9.43
CA GLN A 130 2.57 -1.92 -10.81
C GLN A 130 3.65 -2.39 -11.78
N LYS A 131 4.94 -2.19 -11.45
CA LYS A 131 6.06 -2.69 -12.26
C LYS A 131 6.03 -4.22 -12.45
N LEU A 132 5.57 -4.97 -11.45
CA LEU A 132 5.41 -6.42 -11.58
C LEU A 132 4.24 -6.82 -12.48
N LYS A 133 3.16 -6.04 -12.49
CA LYS A 133 2.03 -6.24 -13.43
C LYS A 133 2.50 -6.06 -14.87
N GLU A 134 3.26 -5.00 -15.15
CA GLU A 134 3.89 -4.76 -16.47
C GLU A 134 4.84 -5.89 -16.85
N ARG A 135 5.71 -6.30 -15.93
CA ARG A 135 6.68 -7.39 -16.19
C ARG A 135 6.01 -8.73 -16.43
N LYS A 136 4.93 -9.04 -15.70
CA LYS A 136 4.12 -10.24 -15.95
C LYS A 136 3.57 -10.24 -17.37
N LEU A 137 3.11 -9.09 -17.85
CA LEU A 137 2.57 -8.97 -19.20
C LEU A 137 3.65 -9.17 -20.27
N ASP A 138 4.81 -8.52 -20.13
CA ASP A 138 5.97 -8.73 -21.02
C ASP A 138 6.42 -10.19 -21.06
N LEU A 139 6.43 -10.88 -19.90
CA LEU A 139 6.76 -12.30 -19.85
C LEU A 139 5.71 -13.17 -20.57
N LEU A 140 4.42 -12.88 -20.40
CA LEU A 140 3.34 -13.60 -21.09
C LEU A 140 3.43 -13.42 -22.62
N LEU A 141 3.68 -12.20 -23.07
CA LEU A 141 3.92 -11.90 -24.48
C LEU A 141 5.10 -12.70 -25.02
N ARG A 142 6.23 -12.71 -24.30
CA ARG A 142 7.42 -13.47 -24.72
C ARG A 142 7.18 -14.97 -24.75
N THR A 143 6.47 -15.53 -23.76
CA THR A 143 6.16 -16.97 -23.75
C THR A 143 5.29 -17.34 -24.94
N GLU A 144 4.28 -16.54 -25.24
CA GLU A 144 3.41 -16.76 -26.40
C GLU A 144 4.22 -16.63 -27.72
N ALA A 145 5.21 -15.73 -27.79
CA ALA A 145 6.06 -15.53 -28.98
C ALA A 145 6.90 -16.76 -29.27
N VAL A 146 7.49 -17.30 -28.21
CA VAL A 146 8.34 -18.49 -28.26
C VAL A 146 7.51 -19.72 -28.61
N GLU A 147 6.31 -19.85 -28.04
CA GLU A 147 5.37 -20.92 -28.38
C GLU A 147 4.93 -20.85 -29.85
N SER A 148 4.56 -19.66 -30.34
CA SER A 148 4.19 -19.46 -31.75
C SER A 148 5.33 -19.82 -32.69
N LYS A 149 6.57 -19.36 -32.41
CA LYS A 149 7.76 -19.75 -33.19
C LYS A 149 8.00 -21.26 -33.18
N ARG A 150 7.92 -21.90 -32.01
CA ARG A 150 8.05 -23.36 -31.89
C ARG A 150 6.97 -24.10 -32.68
N HIS A 151 5.73 -23.60 -32.66
CA HIS A 151 4.62 -24.18 -33.40
C HIS A 151 4.88 -24.09 -34.91
N VAL A 152 5.31 -22.93 -35.42
CA VAL A 152 5.68 -22.73 -36.82
C VAL A 152 6.84 -23.66 -37.22
N GLU A 153 7.90 -23.72 -36.42
CA GLU A 153 9.03 -24.63 -36.64
C GLU A 153 8.60 -26.11 -36.64
N GLN A 154 7.63 -26.48 -35.80
CA GLN A 154 7.09 -27.84 -35.73
C GLN A 154 6.23 -28.17 -36.95
N LEU A 155 5.40 -27.22 -37.43
CA LEU A 155 4.61 -27.36 -38.66
C LEU A 155 5.52 -27.46 -39.90
N GLU A 156 6.58 -26.64 -39.96
CA GLU A 156 7.61 -26.71 -41.00
C GLU A 156 8.32 -28.08 -41.00
N LYS A 157 8.66 -28.62 -39.83
CA LYS A 157 9.23 -29.98 -39.69
C LYS A 157 8.26 -31.10 -40.08
N GLN A 158 6.95 -30.89 -39.95
CA GLN A 158 5.91 -31.85 -40.37
C GLN A 158 5.56 -31.76 -41.87
N GLY A 159 6.26 -30.92 -42.64
CA GLY A 159 6.09 -30.80 -44.09
C GLY A 159 4.89 -29.96 -44.52
N ILE A 160 4.20 -29.30 -43.58
CA ILE A 160 3.13 -28.35 -43.86
C ILE A 160 3.80 -27.03 -44.26
N ARG A 161 3.71 -26.64 -45.54
CA ARG A 161 4.28 -25.38 -46.02
C ARG A 161 3.45 -24.21 -45.48
N ARG A 162 4.12 -23.11 -45.10
CA ARG A 162 3.50 -21.86 -44.61
C ARG A 162 2.36 -21.35 -45.50
N SER A 163 2.37 -21.68 -46.80
CA SER A 163 1.32 -21.37 -47.78
C SER A 163 0.00 -22.14 -47.64
N GLN A 164 -0.09 -23.15 -46.77
CA GLN A 164 -1.33 -23.92 -46.49
C GLN A 164 -2.00 -23.51 -45.17
N ILE A 165 -1.35 -22.66 -44.37
CA ILE A 165 -1.91 -22.11 -43.13
C ILE A 165 -2.83 -20.95 -43.56
N GLN A 166 -4.16 -21.14 -43.45
CA GLN A 166 -5.16 -20.18 -43.95
C GLN A 166 -5.25 -18.89 -43.12
N GLU A 167 -4.62 -18.82 -41.96
CA GLU A 167 -4.55 -17.61 -41.14
C GLU A 167 -3.11 -17.41 -40.66
N ASP A 168 -2.53 -16.25 -40.94
CA ASP A 168 -1.19 -15.92 -40.46
C ASP A 168 -1.22 -15.87 -38.91
N PRO A 169 -0.48 -16.73 -38.19
CA PRO A 169 -0.39 -16.65 -36.74
C PRO A 169 0.10 -15.27 -36.28
N PHE A 170 0.81 -14.53 -37.16
CA PHE A 170 1.28 -13.17 -36.94
C PHE A 170 0.14 -12.14 -36.95
N GLU A 171 -0.92 -12.32 -37.76
CA GLU A 171 -2.09 -11.42 -37.76
C GLU A 171 -2.89 -11.53 -36.45
N ARG A 172 -3.11 -12.75 -35.94
CA ARG A 172 -3.74 -12.94 -34.61
C ARG A 172 -2.89 -12.34 -33.48
N TRP A 173 -1.57 -12.36 -33.66
CA TRP A 173 -0.59 -11.79 -32.76
C TRP A 173 -0.61 -10.25 -32.78
N GLU A 174 -0.59 -9.65 -33.97
CA GLU A 174 -0.73 -8.21 -34.16
C GLU A 174 -2.09 -7.71 -33.69
N GLU A 175 -3.17 -8.44 -33.93
CA GLU A 175 -4.51 -8.08 -33.48
C GLU A 175 -4.62 -8.14 -31.94
N ARG A 176 -3.96 -9.11 -31.29
CA ARG A 176 -3.90 -9.23 -29.83
C ARG A 176 -3.00 -8.18 -29.19
N ILE A 177 -1.86 -7.83 -29.79
CA ILE A 177 -1.01 -6.71 -29.38
C ILE A 177 -1.76 -5.39 -29.56
N THR A 178 -2.39 -5.18 -30.71
CA THR A 178 -3.18 -3.98 -31.02
C THR A 178 -4.39 -3.87 -30.08
N GLU A 179 -5.04 -4.97 -29.73
CA GLU A 179 -6.11 -4.99 -28.73
C GLU A 179 -5.57 -4.68 -27.33
N MET A 180 -4.42 -5.24 -26.93
CA MET A 180 -3.79 -4.94 -25.64
C MET A 180 -3.24 -3.52 -25.55
N GLU A 181 -2.71 -2.94 -26.63
CA GLU A 181 -2.25 -1.55 -26.70
C GLU A 181 -3.43 -0.57 -26.73
N ARG A 182 -4.51 -0.93 -27.44
CA ARG A 182 -5.79 -0.19 -27.43
C ARG A 182 -6.46 -0.26 -26.06
N HIS A 183 -6.38 -1.40 -25.38
CA HIS A 183 -6.80 -1.52 -23.98
C HIS A 183 -5.88 -0.71 -23.08
N GLN A 184 -4.56 -0.82 -23.15
CA GLN A 184 -3.63 -0.05 -22.30
C GLN A 184 -3.75 1.47 -22.49
N GLY A 185 -3.90 1.98 -23.72
CA GLY A 185 -4.05 3.41 -23.99
C GLY A 185 -5.39 3.98 -23.51
N LYS A 186 -6.46 3.17 -23.53
CA LYS A 186 -7.78 3.54 -23.01
C LYS A 186 -7.91 3.28 -21.50
N THR A 187 -7.35 2.19 -20.99
CA THR A 187 -7.36 1.83 -19.56
C THR A 187 -6.38 2.66 -18.76
N HIS A 188 -5.21 3.07 -19.25
CA HIS A 188 -4.34 3.96 -18.45
C HIS A 188 -5.01 5.29 -18.14
N LYS A 189 -5.79 5.88 -19.05
CA LYS A 189 -6.54 7.13 -18.79
C LYS A 189 -7.84 6.89 -18.03
N HIS A 190 -8.57 5.82 -18.32
CA HIS A 190 -9.86 5.53 -17.68
C HIS A 190 -9.71 4.82 -16.31
N GLU A 191 -8.71 3.95 -16.13
CA GLU A 191 -8.33 3.33 -14.85
C GLU A 191 -7.62 4.33 -13.93
N THR A 192 -6.81 5.29 -14.37
CA THR A 192 -6.27 6.29 -13.42
C THR A 192 -7.37 7.19 -12.84
N LEU A 193 -8.39 7.53 -13.63
CA LEU A 193 -9.57 8.27 -13.17
C LEU A 193 -10.52 7.39 -12.35
N GLN A 194 -10.82 6.16 -12.79
CA GLN A 194 -11.70 5.25 -12.06
C GLN A 194 -11.06 4.63 -10.83
N VAL A 195 -9.75 4.35 -10.81
CA VAL A 195 -9.06 3.82 -9.62
C VAL A 195 -8.94 4.91 -8.57
N ASN A 196 -8.69 6.16 -8.94
CA ASN A 196 -8.76 7.24 -7.95
C ASN A 196 -10.18 7.40 -7.38
N GLN A 197 -11.23 7.24 -8.18
CA GLN A 197 -12.62 7.30 -7.69
C GLN A 197 -13.01 6.05 -6.87
N LEU A 198 -12.74 4.84 -7.33
CA LEU A 198 -12.99 3.58 -6.62
C LEU A 198 -12.18 3.46 -5.33
N VAL A 199 -10.94 3.94 -5.31
CA VAL A 199 -10.12 3.99 -4.09
C VAL A 199 -10.67 5.02 -3.11
N MET A 200 -11.24 6.14 -3.58
CA MET A 200 -11.93 7.07 -2.68
C MET A 200 -13.26 6.50 -2.17
N ASP A 201 -14.03 5.82 -3.02
CA ASP A 201 -15.31 5.22 -2.65
C ASP A 201 -15.13 4.01 -1.70
N GLU A 202 -14.15 3.12 -1.93
CA GLU A 202 -13.84 2.01 -1.01
C GLU A 202 -13.28 2.52 0.33
N LEU A 203 -12.51 3.60 0.31
CA LEU A 203 -11.96 4.21 1.52
C LEU A 203 -13.05 4.94 2.33
N GLU A 204 -14.08 5.48 1.69
CA GLU A 204 -15.28 6.01 2.36
C GLU A 204 -16.19 4.89 2.89
N GLN A 205 -16.42 3.82 2.13
CA GLN A 205 -17.22 2.67 2.59
C GLN A 205 -16.57 1.96 3.78
N LEU A 206 -15.25 1.74 3.75
CA LEU A 206 -14.53 1.16 4.88
C LEU A 206 -14.61 2.04 6.13
N LYS A 207 -14.55 3.37 5.98
CA LYS A 207 -14.77 4.31 7.10
C LYS A 207 -16.21 4.26 7.64
N ALA A 208 -17.21 4.10 6.78
CA ALA A 208 -18.62 4.03 7.17
C ALA A 208 -18.93 2.72 7.93
N GLU A 209 -18.46 1.57 7.43
CA GLU A 209 -18.63 0.28 8.11
C GLU A 209 -17.92 0.24 9.48
N LEU A 210 -16.79 0.93 9.61
CA LEU A 210 -16.08 1.07 10.87
C LEU A 210 -16.79 1.99 11.88
N ASN A 211 -17.59 2.96 11.42
CA ASN A 211 -18.40 3.81 12.29
C ASN A 211 -19.70 3.12 12.75
N GLU A 212 -20.33 2.31 11.91
CA GLU A 212 -21.51 1.52 12.30
C GLU A 212 -21.18 0.41 13.31
N LYS A 213 -19.95 -0.10 13.32
CA LYS A 213 -19.48 -1.08 14.31
C LYS A 213 -19.06 -0.47 15.66
N LYS A 214 -18.98 0.86 15.75
CA LYS A 214 -18.60 1.60 16.97
C LYS A 214 -19.80 2.19 17.72
N MET A 215 -21.03 2.04 17.20
CA MET A 215 -22.30 2.25 17.93
C MET A 215 -22.89 0.93 18.40
#